data_AF-A0A5B8SZ27-F1
#
_entry.id   AF-A0A5B8SZ27-F1
#
_cell.length_a   1.000
_cell.length_b   1.000
_cell.length_c   1.000
_cell.angle_alpha   90.00
_cell.angle_beta   90.00
_cell.angle_gamma   90.00
#
_symmetry.space_group_name_H-M   'P 1'
#
loop_
_entity.id
_entity.type
_entity.pdbx_description
1 polymer ?
#
loop_
_entity_poly.entity_id
_entity_poly.type
_entity_poly.pdbx_seq_one_letter_code
_entity_poly.pdbx_strand_id
1 'polypeptide(L)'
;MRAMRHETFSGPIPPAEHLNQYDESVRRLIVQMAKDEQKHAHSMREQGLQGAINKDRRGQLLGGAIAITGLVVAAVIAPHSAAAAAVIGTLDLFGMVALFVAPRVLDKRRQDNPKRR
;
A
#
# COMPACT_ATOMS: atom_id res chain seq x y z
N MET A 1 7.09 -21.18 -47.06
CA MET A 1 7.12 -21.05 -45.59
C MET A 1 5.78 -20.47 -45.12
N ARG A 2 4.97 -21.20 -44.35
CA ARG A 2 3.73 -20.67 -43.76
C ARG A 2 4.10 -19.85 -42.52
N ALA A 3 3.85 -18.54 -42.55
CA ALA A 3 4.00 -17.70 -41.36
C ALA A 3 2.87 -18.02 -40.38
N MET A 4 3.22 -18.43 -39.15
CA MET A 4 2.25 -18.50 -38.05
C MET A 4 2.03 -17.07 -37.52
N ARG A 5 0.79 -16.57 -37.62
CA ARG A 5 0.38 -15.32 -36.97
C ARG A 5 0.05 -15.64 -35.52
N HIS A 6 0.81 -15.07 -34.58
CA HIS A 6 0.54 -15.19 -33.15
C HIS A 6 -0.31 -13.98 -32.74
N GLU A 7 -1.54 -14.21 -32.28
CA GLU A 7 -2.42 -13.16 -31.77
C GLU A 7 -2.40 -13.21 -30.24
N THR A 8 -1.90 -12.14 -29.61
CA THR A 8 -1.86 -12.00 -28.16
C THR A 8 -3.04 -11.13 -27.73
N PHE A 9 -3.95 -11.70 -26.95
CA PHE A 9 -5.07 -10.95 -26.39
C PHE A 9 -4.69 -10.36 -25.03
N SER A 10 -5.17 -9.16 -24.72
CA SER A 10 -4.93 -8.48 -23.45
C SER A 10 -6.25 -7.96 -22.89
N GLY A 11 -6.49 -8.26 -21.61
CA GLY A 11 -7.71 -7.89 -20.91
C GLY A 11 -8.79 -8.98 -20.92
N PRO A 12 -9.88 -8.76 -20.17
CA PRO A 12 -10.91 -9.77 -19.92
C PRO A 12 -11.92 -9.95 -21.07
N ILE A 13 -11.88 -9.12 -22.11
CA ILE A 13 -12.81 -9.16 -23.25
C ILE A 13 -12.01 -9.44 -24.53
N PRO A 14 -12.40 -10.45 -25.35
CA PRO A 14 -11.77 -10.69 -26.65
C PRO A 14 -12.08 -9.53 -27.63
N PRO A 15 -11.28 -9.35 -28.70
CA PRO A 15 -11.54 -8.32 -29.70
C PRO A 15 -12.93 -8.46 -30.32
N ALA A 16 -13.50 -7.33 -30.73
CA ALA A 16 -14.87 -7.25 -31.23
C ALA A 16 -15.11 -8.19 -32.42
N GLU A 17 -14.10 -8.36 -33.28
CA GLU A 17 -14.16 -9.25 -34.46
C GLU A 17 -14.33 -10.72 -34.07
N HIS A 18 -13.74 -11.15 -32.96
CA HIS A 18 -13.89 -12.52 -32.43
C HIS A 18 -15.19 -12.65 -31.63
N LEU A 19 -15.56 -11.62 -30.88
CA LEU A 19 -16.77 -11.60 -30.08
C LEU A 19 -18.05 -11.67 -30.95
N ASN A 20 -18.01 -11.05 -32.14
CA ASN A 20 -19.10 -11.04 -33.11
C ASN A 20 -19.32 -12.40 -33.82
N GLN A 21 -18.36 -13.32 -33.73
CA GLN A 21 -18.48 -14.67 -34.29
C GLN A 21 -19.36 -15.59 -33.42
N TYR A 22 -19.56 -15.24 -32.16
CA TYR A 22 -20.44 -15.96 -31.26
C TYR A 22 -21.89 -15.51 -31.41
N ASP A 23 -22.82 -16.42 -31.11
CA ASP A 23 -24.23 -16.08 -30.96
C ASP A 23 -24.43 -15.08 -29.81
N GLU A 24 -25.58 -14.41 -29.84
CA GLU A 24 -25.92 -13.35 -28.90
C GLU A 24 -25.94 -13.83 -27.43
N SER A 25 -26.30 -15.10 -27.18
CA SER A 25 -26.37 -15.63 -25.81
C SER A 25 -24.97 -15.85 -25.23
N VAL A 26 -24.06 -16.42 -26.01
CA VAL A 26 -22.66 -16.64 -25.64
C VAL A 26 -21.93 -15.30 -25.50
N ARG A 27 -22.20 -14.35 -26.41
CA ARG A 27 -21.63 -12.99 -26.32
C ARG A 27 -21.99 -12.30 -25.02
N ARG A 28 -23.27 -12.32 -24.63
CA ARG A 28 -23.72 -11.74 -23.35
C ARG A 28 -23.06 -12.43 -22.17
N LEU A 29 -22.91 -13.75 -22.20
CA LEU A 29 -22.23 -14.51 -21.15
C LEU A 29 -20.77 -14.08 -21.02
N ILE A 30 -20.03 -13.94 -22.12
CA ILE A 30 -18.62 -13.48 -22.11
C ILE A 30 -18.50 -12.08 -21.52
N VAL A 31 -19.37 -11.14 -21.95
CA VAL A 31 -19.36 -9.77 -21.42
C VAL A 31 -19.75 -9.75 -19.94
N GLN A 32 -20.70 -10.58 -19.52
CA GLN A 32 -21.08 -10.72 -18.12
C GLN A 32 -19.92 -11.25 -17.27
N MET A 33 -19.24 -12.31 -17.71
CA MET A 33 -18.06 -12.84 -17.02
C MET A 33 -16.96 -11.76 -16.89
N ALA A 34 -16.69 -11.00 -17.95
CA ALA A 34 -15.72 -9.92 -17.91
C ALA A 34 -16.11 -8.79 -16.95
N LYS A 35 -17.40 -8.44 -16.89
CA LYS A 35 -17.93 -7.44 -15.95
C LYS A 35 -17.80 -7.91 -14.50
N ASP A 36 -18.11 -9.17 -14.24
CA ASP A 36 -18.02 -9.76 -12.90
C ASP A 36 -16.57 -9.84 -12.43
N GLU A 37 -15.65 -10.23 -13.31
CA GLU A 37 -14.21 -10.21 -13.04
C GLU A 37 -13.71 -8.78 -12.77
N GLN A 38 -14.15 -7.80 -13.57
CA GLN A 38 -13.78 -6.40 -13.35
C GLN A 38 -14.29 -5.89 -12.00
N LYS A 39 -15.52 -6.24 -11.62
CA LYS A 39 -16.10 -5.90 -10.31
C LYS A 39 -15.31 -6.55 -9.17
N HIS A 40 -14.94 -7.82 -9.31
CA HIS A 40 -14.12 -8.51 -8.33
C HIS A 40 -12.74 -7.86 -8.20
N ALA A 41 -12.07 -7.57 -9.32
CA ALA A 41 -10.78 -6.88 -9.34
C ALA A 41 -10.85 -5.49 -8.70
N HIS A 42 -11.91 -4.73 -8.93
CA HIS A 42 -12.14 -3.44 -8.26
C HIS A 42 -12.32 -3.61 -6.76
N SER A 43 -13.15 -4.57 -6.33
CA SER A 43 -13.36 -4.86 -4.91
C SER A 43 -12.06 -5.28 -4.21
N MET A 44 -11.26 -6.13 -4.84
CA MET A 44 -9.95 -6.54 -4.33
C MET A 44 -8.99 -5.35 -4.20
N ARG A 45 -8.95 -4.45 -5.19
CA ARG A 45 -8.14 -3.21 -5.11
C ARG A 45 -8.59 -2.30 -3.98
N GLU A 46 -9.90 -2.09 -3.83
CA GLU A 46 -10.48 -1.26 -2.78
C GLU A 46 -10.17 -1.85 -1.39
N GLN A 47 -10.38 -3.16 -1.20
CA GLN A 47 -10.06 -3.84 0.05
C GLN A 47 -8.57 -3.80 0.35
N GLY A 48 -7.72 -3.98 -0.67
CA GLY A 48 -6.26 -3.85 -0.53
C GLY A 48 -5.84 -2.44 -0.10
N LEU A 49 -6.40 -1.41 -0.73
CA LEU A 49 -6.16 -0.02 -0.39
C LEU A 49 -6.64 0.30 1.03
N GLN A 50 -7.87 -0.11 1.38
CA GLN A 50 -8.43 0.09 2.71
C GLN A 50 -7.62 -0.66 3.78
N GLY A 51 -7.14 -1.86 3.46
CA GLY A 51 -6.26 -2.64 4.32
C GLY A 51 -4.94 -1.92 4.60
N ALA A 52 -4.32 -1.34 3.57
CA ALA A 52 -3.11 -0.54 3.71
C ALA A 52 -3.35 0.70 4.57
N ILE A 53 -4.41 1.48 4.29
CA ILE A 53 -4.78 2.67 5.08
C ILE A 53 -5.02 2.31 6.56
N ASN A 54 -5.77 1.25 6.81
CA ASN A 54 -6.08 0.81 8.18
C ASN A 54 -4.82 0.33 8.92
N LYS A 55 -3.91 -0.35 8.24
CA LYS A 55 -2.62 -0.77 8.80
C LYS A 55 -1.78 0.45 9.19
N ASP A 56 -1.66 1.43 8.30
CA ASP A 56 -0.91 2.65 8.56
C ASP A 56 -1.52 3.45 9.71
N ARG A 57 -2.84 3.59 9.75
CA ARG A 57 -3.55 4.27 10.84
C ARG A 57 -3.34 3.60 12.19
N ARG A 58 -3.40 2.26 12.26
CA ARG A 58 -3.11 1.51 13.49
C ARG A 58 -1.64 1.67 13.90
N GLY A 59 -0.71 1.65 12.94
CA GLY A 59 0.70 1.90 13.18
C GLY A 59 0.96 3.28 13.77
N GLN A 60 0.34 4.32 13.23
CA GLN A 60 0.45 5.70 13.74
C GLN A 60 -0.14 5.84 15.15
N LEU A 61 -1.29 5.21 15.41
CA LEU A 61 -1.92 5.27 16.73
C LEU A 61 -1.09 4.54 17.80
N LEU A 62 -0.59 3.34 17.50
CA LEU A 62 0.28 2.60 18.43
C LEU A 62 1.62 3.33 18.65
N GLY A 63 2.24 3.85 17.57
CA GLY A 63 3.46 4.63 17.67
C GLY A 63 3.28 5.91 18.50
N GLY A 64 2.18 6.64 18.27
CA GLY A 64 1.84 7.83 19.06
C GLY A 64 1.58 7.51 20.52
N ALA A 65 0.90 6.40 20.82
CA ALA A 65 0.68 5.96 22.21
C ALA A 65 2.00 5.64 22.93
N ILE A 66 2.95 4.97 22.26
CA ILE A 66 4.28 4.67 22.82
C ILE A 66 5.03 5.97 23.11
N ALA A 67 5.04 6.92 22.16
CA ALA A 67 5.72 8.20 22.33
C ALA A 67 5.15 9.02 23.50
N ILE A 68 3.82 9.12 23.59
CA ILE A 68 3.16 9.80 24.72
C ILE A 68 3.53 9.13 26.05
N THR A 69 3.54 7.79 26.08
CA THR A 69 3.91 7.04 27.28
C THR A 69 5.36 7.30 27.68
N GLY A 70 6.30 7.30 26.73
CA GLY A 70 7.71 7.63 26.96
C GLY A 70 7.90 9.03 27.53
N LEU A 71 7.19 10.02 26.96
CA LEU A 71 7.21 11.40 27.44
C LEU A 71 6.65 11.54 28.86
N VAL A 72 5.54 10.85 29.18
CA VAL A 72 4.97 10.83 30.53
C VAL A 72 5.94 10.21 31.53
N VAL A 73 6.58 9.10 31.17
CA VAL A 73 7.59 8.46 32.02
C VAL A 73 8.78 9.39 32.27
N ALA A 74 9.29 10.07 31.23
CA ALA A 74 10.37 11.05 31.38
C ALA A 74 9.97 12.19 32.34
N ALA A 75 8.74 12.73 32.20
CA ALA A 75 8.24 13.80 33.05
C ALA A 75 8.11 13.38 34.52
N VAL A 76 7.63 12.15 34.79
CA VAL A 76 7.50 11.60 36.15
C VAL A 76 8.87 11.34 36.80
N ILE A 77 9.87 10.93 36.01
CA ILE A 77 11.21 10.63 36.52
C ILE A 77 12.06 11.89 36.71
N ALA A 78 11.80 12.97 35.96
CA ALA A 78 12.60 14.20 35.99
C ALA A 78 12.89 14.76 37.40
N PRO A 79 11.94 14.78 38.36
CA PRO A 79 12.21 15.25 39.74
C PRO A 79 13.18 14.35 40.52
N HIS A 80 13.29 13.08 40.16
CA HIS A 80 14.13 12.09 40.86
C HIS A 80 15.51 11.93 40.20
N SER A 81 15.57 12.03 38.87
CA SER A 81 16.81 11.96 38.11
C SER A 81 16.67 12.69 36.77
N ALA A 82 17.25 13.88 36.72
CA ALA A 82 17.31 14.67 35.48
C ALA A 82 18.07 13.93 34.36
N ALA A 83 19.14 13.20 34.72
CA ALA A 83 19.92 12.43 33.76
C ALA A 83 19.09 11.29 33.13
N ALA A 84 18.33 10.54 33.94
CA ALA A 84 17.48 9.47 33.41
C ALA A 84 16.35 10.02 32.53
N ALA A 85 15.69 11.11 32.96
CA ALA A 85 14.66 11.78 32.16
C ALA A 85 15.20 12.32 30.83
N ALA A 86 16.41 12.87 30.82
CA ALA A 86 17.07 13.36 29.60
C ALA A 86 17.36 12.22 28.60
N VAL A 87 17.82 11.06 29.07
CA VAL A 87 18.06 9.89 28.21
C VAL A 87 16.76 9.40 27.60
N ILE A 88 15.71 9.22 28.42
CA ILE A 88 14.40 8.75 27.96
C ILE A 88 13.81 9.73 26.94
N GLY A 89 13.78 11.03 27.27
CA GLY A 89 13.24 12.05 26.37
C GLY A 89 14.01 12.15 25.05
N THR A 90 15.34 11.99 25.08
CA THR A 90 16.16 12.01 23.86
C THR A 90 15.91 10.80 22.99
N LEU A 91 15.82 9.59 23.58
CA LEU A 91 15.51 8.36 22.86
C LEU A 91 14.11 8.42 22.24
N ASP A 92 13.13 8.94 22.96
CA ASP A 92 11.76 9.08 22.49
C ASP A 92 11.68 10.05 21.30
N LEU A 93 12.30 11.23 21.42
CA LEU A 93 12.36 12.21 20.34
C LEU A 93 13.12 11.69 19.13
N PHE A 94 14.28 11.05 19.34
CA PHE A 94 15.07 10.48 18.26
C PHE A 94 14.33 9.35 17.55
N GLY A 95 13.69 8.46 18.30
CA GLY A 95 12.86 7.38 17.76
C GLY A 95 11.71 7.93 16.91
N MET A 96 11.05 8.99 17.38
CA MET A 96 10.01 9.68 16.62
C MET A 96 10.53 10.31 15.33
N VAL A 97 11.65 11.03 15.38
CA VAL A 97 12.27 11.60 14.17
C VAL A 97 12.65 10.47 13.20
N ALA A 98 13.25 9.38 13.67
CA ALA A 98 13.62 8.25 12.85
C ALA A 98 12.39 7.62 12.16
N LEU A 99 11.31 7.35 12.90
CA LEU A 99 10.11 6.73 12.35
C LEU A 99 9.35 7.63 11.38
N PHE A 100 9.35 8.96 11.58
CA PHE A 100 8.61 9.89 10.72
C PHE A 100 9.42 10.42 9.54
N VAL A 101 10.75 10.54 9.67
CA VAL A 101 11.63 11.11 8.64
C VAL A 101 12.25 10.02 7.76
N ALA A 102 12.65 8.87 8.31
CA ALA A 102 13.32 7.82 7.53
C ALA A 102 12.48 7.31 6.35
N PRO A 103 11.16 7.06 6.47
CA PRO A 103 10.34 6.63 5.34
C PRO A 103 10.36 7.66 4.21
N ARG A 104 10.22 8.95 4.54
CA ARG A 104 10.22 10.05 3.56
C ARG A 104 11.54 10.18 2.82
N VAL A 105 12.66 10.00 3.52
CA VAL A 105 14.00 10.05 2.92
C VAL A 105 14.26 8.85 2.01
N LEU A 106 13.83 7.65 2.43
CA LEU A 106 13.93 6.44 1.61
C LEU A 106 13.08 6.53 0.35
N ASP A 107 11.85 7.04 0.46
CA ASP A 107 10.96 7.26 -0.69
C ASP A 107 11.57 8.25 -1.70
N LYS A 108 12.11 9.37 -1.21
CA LYS A 108 12.79 10.35 -2.06
C LYS A 108 14.00 9.76 -2.78
N ARG A 109 14.86 9.01 -2.08
CA ARG A 109 16.02 8.32 -2.67
C ARG A 109 15.63 7.29 -3.73
N ARG A 110 14.48 6.62 -3.54
CA ARG A 110 13.97 5.63 -4.50
C ARG A 110 13.43 6.28 -5.78
N GLN A 111 12.83 7.47 -5.66
CA GLN A 111 12.40 8.26 -6.82
C GLN A 111 13.59 8.82 -7.61
N ASP A 112 14.66 9.25 -6.92
CA ASP A 112 15.86 9.81 -7.54
C ASP A 112 16.75 8.77 -8.23
N ASN A 113 16.57 7.46 -7.98
CA ASN A 113 17.35 6.38 -8.60
C ASN A 113 16.46 5.35 -9.35
N PRO A 114 16.04 5.64 -10.60
CA PRO A 114 15.12 4.80 -11.35
C PRO A 114 15.71 3.46 -11.85
N LYS A 115 17.02 3.19 -11.65
CA LYS A 115 17.71 1.99 -12.21
C LYS A 115 17.56 0.70 -11.38
N ARG A 116 16.55 0.58 -10.50
CA ARG A 116 16.34 -0.60 -9.63
C ARG A 116 14.95 -1.25 -9.76
N ARG A 117 14.31 -1.17 -10.92
CA ARG A 117 13.13 -1.97 -11.26
C ARG A 117 13.40 -2.83 -12.48
#